data_AF-A0A953IDC2-F1
#
_entry.id   AF-A0A953IDC2-F1
#
_cell.length_a   1.000
_cell.length_b   1.000
_cell.length_c   1.000
_cell.angle_alpha   90.00
_cell.angle_beta   90.00
_cell.angle_gamma   90.00
#
_symmetry.space_group_name_H-M   'P 1'
#
loop_
_entity.id
_entity.type
_entity.pdbx_description
1 polymer ?
#
loop_
_entity_poly.entity_id
_entity_poly.type
_entity_poly.pdbx_seq_one_letter_code
_entity_poly.pdbx_strand_id
1 'polypeptide(L)'
;DAVRDRAAELRRLLETPQAVAWKQLIKLDPLGVADVFLDRVGGSRGPLAVDWTSGRYLSRDHRLLLVLGKPVGNPQDIDFNRRLHDGARAEVDAVRAEWGALAEGADAAPPEVFFGGRHMIVFSDSGLIVRDVIVNAATSLLGVLGLFWLAYRRTSLLLLVFTPLACGLAITFGFAALAVGVLASTTAGVAALLVGLGDDFVIVLYGRYLHERQRGVAHEEALRSMGGATARGVMLGAVTTAATFFAFLTTDFTGLWQMGLIIGTGILFCLLAVLVLVPAMIGWSEAHHRKRDREPPLHLFAFGIEHLARFALRWPRTVLGVALAITLAALVALPRLKFDDNVEALRPPGNRGVLALEEIKSHFGTGFDSMSLVLEAPDLDGVLALADRASVVGRELVAAGRLGGVDAVTSILPPVASQR
;
A
#
# COMPACT_ATOMS: atom_id res chain seq x y z
N ASP A 1 -6.57 -59.28 20.44
CA ASP A 1 -5.82 -59.90 19.32
C ASP A 1 -4.66 -59.03 18.83
N ALA A 2 -4.87 -57.77 18.45
CA ALA A 2 -3.80 -56.87 17.97
C ALA A 2 -2.55 -56.74 18.89
N VAL A 3 -2.74 -56.71 20.22
CA VAL A 3 -1.63 -56.66 21.18
C VAL A 3 -0.79 -57.95 21.18
N ARG A 4 -1.41 -59.12 20.95
CA ARG A 4 -0.68 -60.39 20.84
C ARG A 4 0.11 -60.46 19.54
N ASP A 5 -0.47 -59.98 18.45
CA ASP A 5 0.18 -59.97 17.13
C ASP A 5 1.39 -59.04 17.14
N ARG A 6 1.27 -57.84 17.74
CA ARG A 6 2.39 -56.92 17.93
C ARG A 6 3.47 -57.48 18.85
N ALA A 7 3.08 -58.17 19.93
CA ALA A 7 4.05 -58.84 20.80
C ALA A 7 4.82 -59.95 20.06
N ALA A 8 4.17 -60.70 19.17
CA ALA A 8 4.81 -61.70 18.33
C ALA A 8 5.76 -61.07 17.28
N GLU A 9 5.37 -59.93 16.70
CA GLU A 9 6.19 -59.16 15.76
C GLU A 9 7.43 -58.57 16.42
N LEU A 10 7.28 -57.93 17.59
CA LEU A 10 8.40 -57.39 18.37
C LEU A 10 9.36 -58.48 18.81
N ARG A 11 8.84 -59.66 19.17
CA ARG A 11 9.68 -60.82 19.48
C ARG A 11 10.51 -61.25 18.27
N ARG A 12 9.92 -61.32 17.07
CA ARG A 12 10.64 -61.63 15.83
C ARG A 12 11.71 -60.57 15.51
N LEU A 13 11.40 -59.29 15.68
CA LEU A 13 12.35 -58.19 15.46
C LEU A 13 13.54 -58.24 16.42
N LEU A 14 13.30 -58.60 17.69
CA LEU A 14 14.33 -58.74 18.71
C LEU A 14 15.20 -60.01 18.55
N GLU A 15 14.74 -60.98 17.75
CA GLU A 15 15.51 -62.18 17.37
C GLU A 15 16.44 -61.93 16.16
N THR A 16 16.31 -60.77 15.48
CA THR A 16 17.17 -60.40 14.34
C THR A 16 18.49 -59.72 14.78
N PRO A 17 19.55 -59.75 13.96
CA PRO A 17 20.80 -59.03 14.24
C PRO A 17 20.64 -57.52 14.39
N GLN A 18 19.57 -56.95 13.83
CA GLN A 18 19.24 -55.52 13.91
C GLN A 18 18.58 -55.14 15.24
N ALA A 19 18.30 -56.10 16.13
CA ALA A 19 17.64 -55.90 17.42
C ALA A 19 18.33 -54.84 18.30
N VAL A 20 19.66 -54.67 18.19
CA VAL A 20 20.42 -53.69 18.98
C VAL A 20 19.98 -52.25 18.66
N ALA A 21 19.70 -51.94 17.40
CA ALA A 21 19.24 -50.62 16.97
C ALA A 21 17.79 -50.35 17.41
N TRP A 22 16.93 -51.36 17.31
CA TRP A 22 15.50 -51.23 17.60
C TRP A 22 15.16 -51.33 19.10
N LYS A 23 16.04 -51.88 19.94
CA LYS A 23 15.77 -52.11 21.37
C LYS A 23 15.45 -50.84 22.17
N GLN A 24 16.06 -49.70 21.82
CA GLN A 24 15.73 -48.43 22.49
C GLN A 24 14.39 -47.88 22.00
N LEU A 25 14.11 -47.98 20.71
CA LEU A 25 12.84 -47.53 20.12
C LEU A 25 11.65 -48.37 20.62
N ILE A 26 11.79 -49.69 20.67
CA ILE A 26 10.77 -50.64 21.17
C ILE A 26 10.46 -50.42 22.66
N LYS A 27 11.45 -49.96 23.45
CA LYS A 27 11.21 -49.59 24.86
C LYS A 27 10.39 -48.31 25.00
N LEU A 28 10.61 -47.35 24.10
CA LEU A 28 9.91 -46.07 24.09
C LEU A 28 8.50 -46.19 23.49
N ASP A 29 8.33 -47.07 22.51
CA ASP A 29 7.05 -47.35 21.86
C ASP A 29 6.84 -48.85 21.65
N PRO A 30 6.43 -49.58 22.71
CA PRO A 30 6.17 -51.02 22.65
C PRO A 30 4.89 -51.36 21.87
N LEU A 31 4.10 -50.36 21.47
CA LEU A 31 2.82 -50.56 20.79
C LEU A 31 2.85 -50.12 19.32
N GLY A 32 3.93 -49.47 18.85
CA GLY A 32 4.03 -48.95 17.48
C GLY A 32 3.10 -47.75 17.24
N VAL A 33 2.75 -47.02 18.30
CA VAL A 33 1.86 -45.86 18.23
C VAL A 33 2.51 -44.73 17.42
N ALA A 34 3.83 -44.62 17.46
CA ALA A 34 4.60 -43.65 16.70
C ALA A 34 4.41 -43.82 15.20
N ASP A 35 4.39 -45.05 14.67
CA ASP A 35 4.18 -45.29 13.24
C ASP A 35 2.77 -44.87 12.81
N VAL A 36 1.75 -45.17 13.62
CA VAL A 36 0.35 -44.73 13.38
C VAL A 36 0.22 -43.21 13.44
N PHE A 37 0.93 -42.56 14.36
CA PHE A 37 0.98 -41.10 14.43
C PHE A 37 1.73 -40.50 13.25
N LEU A 38 2.87 -41.07 12.84
CA LEU A 38 3.66 -40.59 11.71
C LEU A 38 2.91 -40.74 10.38
N ASP A 39 2.14 -41.81 10.19
CA ASP A 39 1.27 -41.97 9.02
C ASP A 39 0.10 -40.96 9.02
N ARG A 40 -0.51 -40.67 10.18
CA ARG A 40 -1.57 -39.65 10.28
C ARG A 40 -1.06 -38.22 10.16
N VAL A 41 0.08 -37.92 10.76
CA VAL A 41 0.77 -36.63 10.63
C VAL A 41 1.28 -36.45 9.19
N GLY A 42 1.71 -37.53 8.52
CA GLY A 42 2.06 -37.54 7.10
C GLY A 42 0.86 -37.40 6.15
N GLY A 43 -0.34 -37.78 6.61
CA GLY A 43 -1.62 -37.63 5.91
C GLY A 43 -2.26 -36.25 6.10
N SER A 44 -2.16 -35.67 7.30
CA SER A 44 -2.48 -34.25 7.58
C SER A 44 -1.32 -33.38 7.10
N ARG A 45 -1.06 -33.44 5.78
CA ARG A 45 -0.16 -32.53 5.10
C ARG A 45 -0.75 -31.15 5.33
N GLY A 46 -0.11 -30.37 6.20
CA GLY A 46 -0.59 -29.05 6.60
C GLY A 46 -0.87 -28.13 5.39
N PRO A 47 -1.25 -26.87 5.61
CA PRO A 47 -1.77 -26.01 4.55
C PRO A 47 -0.85 -25.83 3.32
N LEU A 48 0.43 -26.18 3.45
CA LEU A 48 1.44 -26.11 2.39
C LEU A 48 1.56 -27.43 1.61
N ALA A 49 1.50 -27.33 0.27
CA ALA A 49 1.73 -28.42 -0.66
C ALA A 49 3.24 -28.72 -0.81
N VAL A 50 3.81 -29.42 0.18
CA VAL A 50 5.24 -29.69 0.30
C VAL A 50 5.54 -31.18 0.16
N ASP A 51 6.68 -31.53 -0.43
CA ASP A 51 7.24 -32.89 -0.37
C ASP A 51 8.00 -33.13 0.95
N TRP A 52 7.32 -33.82 1.87
CA TRP A 52 7.85 -34.14 3.19
C TRP A 52 8.85 -35.30 3.20
N THR A 53 8.95 -36.09 2.12
CA THR A 53 9.84 -37.27 2.07
C THR A 53 11.32 -36.89 2.09
N SER A 54 11.63 -35.70 1.58
CA SER A 54 12.97 -35.14 1.55
C SER A 54 13.44 -34.56 2.90
N GLY A 55 12.55 -34.43 3.89
CA GLY A 55 12.81 -33.73 5.15
C GLY A 55 13.01 -32.21 4.98
N ARG A 56 12.65 -31.66 3.81
CA ARG A 56 12.81 -30.25 3.45
C ARG A 56 11.49 -29.68 2.96
N TYR A 57 11.29 -28.37 3.08
CA TYR A 57 10.12 -27.70 2.52
C TYR A 57 10.27 -27.50 1.01
N LEU A 58 10.26 -28.59 0.26
CA LEU A 58 10.43 -28.61 -1.19
C LEU A 58 9.07 -28.53 -1.89
N SER A 59 8.97 -27.73 -2.96
CA SER A 59 7.80 -27.74 -3.82
C SER A 59 7.65 -29.10 -4.51
N ARG A 60 6.43 -29.48 -4.91
CA ARG A 60 6.14 -30.74 -5.60
C ARG A 60 6.91 -30.93 -6.90
N ASP A 61 7.31 -29.84 -7.55
CA ASP A 61 8.11 -29.88 -8.78
C ASP A 61 9.62 -29.94 -8.52
N HIS A 62 10.03 -29.93 -7.25
CA HIS A 62 11.41 -29.97 -6.77
C HIS A 62 12.27 -28.77 -7.23
N ARG A 63 11.65 -27.67 -7.67
CA ARG A 63 12.38 -26.48 -8.15
C ARG A 63 12.60 -25.44 -7.07
N LEU A 64 11.69 -25.33 -6.11
CA LEU A 64 11.75 -24.34 -5.04
C LEU A 64 11.89 -25.00 -3.67
N LEU A 65 12.77 -24.44 -2.85
CA LEU A 65 12.93 -24.77 -1.44
C LEU A 65 12.50 -23.56 -0.60
N LEU A 66 11.59 -23.79 0.35
CA LEU A 66 11.07 -22.74 1.23
C LEU A 66 11.81 -22.75 2.57
N VAL A 67 12.22 -21.57 3.04
CA VAL A 67 12.77 -21.37 4.39
C VAL A 67 11.89 -20.36 5.12
N LEU A 68 11.30 -20.78 6.23
CA LEU A 68 10.35 -19.98 7.00
C LEU A 68 11.04 -19.36 8.22
N GLY A 69 11.28 -18.06 8.16
CA GLY A 69 11.68 -17.25 9.32
C GLY A 69 10.45 -16.65 10.02
N LYS A 70 10.47 -16.56 11.35
CA LYS A 70 9.47 -15.86 12.15
C LYS A 70 10.10 -14.61 12.78
N PRO A 71 9.96 -13.43 12.15
CA PRO A 71 10.49 -12.20 12.72
C PRO A 71 9.79 -11.83 14.03
N VAL A 72 10.53 -11.24 14.97
CA VAL A 72 9.98 -10.80 16.28
C VAL A 72 9.33 -9.41 16.19
N GLY A 73 9.76 -8.59 15.23
CA GLY A 73 9.27 -7.21 15.06
C GLY A 73 7.89 -7.12 14.40
N ASN A 74 7.28 -5.94 14.48
CA ASN A 74 6.03 -5.64 13.78
C ASN A 74 6.30 -5.50 12.27
N PRO A 75 5.49 -6.11 11.38
CA PRO A 75 5.60 -5.88 9.93
C PRO A 75 5.54 -4.42 9.49
N GLN A 76 4.96 -3.51 10.29
CA GLN A 76 4.89 -2.08 9.98
C GLN A 76 6.17 -1.30 10.36
N ASP A 77 7.11 -1.91 11.08
CA ASP A 77 8.41 -1.29 11.38
C ASP A 77 9.35 -1.45 10.18
N ILE A 78 9.38 -0.42 9.32
CA ILE A 78 10.15 -0.41 8.08
C ILE A 78 11.64 -0.51 8.35
N ASP A 79 12.16 0.12 9.41
CA ASP A 79 13.59 0.11 9.71
C ASP A 79 14.03 -1.25 10.24
N PHE A 80 13.19 -1.90 11.06
CA PHE A 80 13.39 -3.30 11.44
C PHE A 80 13.40 -4.21 10.20
N ASN A 81 12.42 -4.07 9.31
CA ASN A 81 12.33 -4.89 8.09
C ASN A 81 13.53 -4.65 7.17
N ARG A 82 13.99 -3.40 7.03
CA ARG A 82 15.19 -3.05 6.25
C ARG A 82 16.43 -3.74 6.81
N ARG A 83 16.70 -3.60 8.12
CA ARG A 83 17.86 -4.26 8.76
C ARG A 83 17.80 -5.77 8.62
N LEU A 84 16.62 -6.36 8.77
CA LEU A 84 16.41 -7.80 8.63
C LEU A 84 16.68 -8.27 7.19
N HIS A 85 16.13 -7.56 6.20
CA HIS A 85 16.36 -7.86 4.78
C HIS A 85 17.83 -7.71 4.41
N ASP A 86 18.46 -6.60 4.78
CA ASP A 86 19.85 -6.31 4.41
C ASP A 86 20.82 -7.29 5.06
N GLY A 87 20.57 -7.66 6.32
CA GLY A 87 21.34 -8.72 7.00
C GLY A 87 21.16 -10.08 6.32
N ALA A 88 19.93 -10.49 6.03
CA ALA A 88 19.66 -11.76 5.34
C ALA A 88 20.27 -11.77 3.93
N ARG A 89 20.21 -10.63 3.22
CA ARG A 89 20.79 -10.48 1.88
C ARG A 89 22.31 -10.58 1.90
N ALA A 90 22.97 -9.95 2.88
CA ALA A 90 24.42 -10.03 3.05
C ALA A 90 24.88 -11.48 3.28
N GLU A 91 24.18 -12.25 4.11
CA GLU A 91 24.48 -13.68 4.33
C GLU A 91 24.28 -14.49 3.05
N VAL A 92 23.19 -14.26 2.31
CA VAL A 92 22.94 -14.92 1.01
C VAL A 92 24.05 -14.61 0.01
N ASP A 93 24.46 -13.34 -0.09
CA ASP A 93 25.51 -12.94 -1.03
C ASP A 93 26.89 -13.48 -0.62
N ALA A 94 27.17 -13.62 0.68
CA ALA A 94 28.38 -14.29 1.18
C ALA A 94 28.40 -15.78 0.81
N VAL A 95 27.30 -16.50 1.06
CA VAL A 95 27.15 -17.91 0.64
C VAL A 95 27.25 -18.06 -0.87
N ARG A 96 26.70 -17.10 -1.63
CA ARG A 96 26.75 -17.10 -3.09
C ARG A 96 28.17 -16.92 -3.63
N ALA A 97 29.00 -16.11 -2.96
CA ALA A 97 30.40 -15.93 -3.31
C ALA A 97 31.21 -17.24 -3.13
N GLU A 98 30.83 -18.05 -2.14
CA GLU A 98 31.44 -19.36 -1.85
C GLU A 98 30.76 -20.52 -2.61
N TRP A 99 29.79 -20.23 -3.49
CA TRP A 99 28.99 -21.25 -4.16
C TRP A 99 29.81 -22.27 -4.92
N GLY A 100 30.91 -21.85 -5.58
CA GLY A 100 31.78 -22.76 -6.31
C GLY A 100 32.44 -23.83 -5.42
N ALA A 101 32.70 -23.52 -4.15
CA ALA A 101 33.21 -24.49 -3.18
C ALA A 101 32.09 -25.39 -2.64
N LEU A 102 30.89 -24.83 -2.45
CA LEU A 102 29.71 -25.55 -1.95
C LEU A 102 29.07 -26.48 -3.00
N ALA A 103 29.23 -26.17 -4.29
CA ALA A 103 28.66 -26.93 -5.39
C ALA A 103 29.45 -28.21 -5.72
N GLU A 104 30.50 -28.55 -4.94
CA GLU A 104 31.35 -29.74 -5.11
C GLU A 104 31.82 -29.96 -6.57
N GLY A 105 32.05 -28.88 -7.32
CA GLY A 105 32.49 -28.94 -8.72
C GLY A 105 31.40 -29.18 -9.76
N ALA A 106 30.11 -29.17 -9.39
CA ALA A 106 29.04 -29.04 -10.37
C ALA A 106 29.06 -27.64 -10.99
N ASP A 107 29.02 -27.55 -12.32
CA ASP A 107 28.95 -26.29 -13.09
C ASP A 107 27.53 -25.67 -13.02
N ALA A 108 26.99 -25.60 -11.81
CA ALA A 108 25.64 -25.17 -11.50
C ALA A 108 25.65 -23.69 -11.13
N ALA A 109 24.87 -22.89 -11.86
CA ALA A 109 24.66 -21.50 -11.52
C ALA A 109 24.10 -21.36 -10.08
N PRO A 110 24.54 -20.35 -9.31
CA PRO A 110 24.06 -20.17 -7.95
C PRO A 110 22.56 -19.91 -7.95
N PRO A 111 21.80 -20.56 -7.05
CA PRO A 111 20.36 -20.45 -7.01
C PRO A 111 19.92 -19.02 -6.78
N GLU A 112 18.78 -18.66 -7.35
CA GLU A 112 18.15 -17.37 -7.10
C GLU A 112 17.38 -17.44 -5.78
N VAL A 113 17.52 -16.40 -4.96
CA VAL A 113 16.87 -16.30 -3.64
C VAL A 113 15.93 -15.10 -3.67
N PHE A 114 14.67 -15.37 -3.38
CA PHE A 114 13.61 -14.38 -3.28
C PHE A 114 13.08 -14.31 -1.85
N PHE A 115 12.77 -13.10 -1.40
CA PHE A 115 12.22 -12.85 -0.06
C PHE A 115 10.74 -12.50 -0.19
N GLY A 116 9.88 -13.34 0.39
CA GLY A 116 8.43 -13.17 0.37
C GLY A 116 7.84 -12.87 1.75
N GLY A 117 6.51 -12.75 1.79
CA GLY A 117 5.74 -12.59 3.02
C GLY A 117 5.52 -11.13 3.44
N ARG A 118 4.69 -10.96 4.48
CA ARG A 118 4.12 -9.64 4.86
C ARG A 118 5.17 -8.58 5.18
N HIS A 119 6.26 -8.92 5.85
CA HIS A 119 7.35 -7.99 6.15
C HIS A 119 8.03 -7.45 4.88
N MET A 120 8.26 -8.34 3.91
CA MET A 120 8.89 -7.98 2.64
C MET A 120 7.97 -7.19 1.73
N ILE A 121 6.68 -7.51 1.73
CA ILE A 121 5.65 -6.75 1.02
C ILE A 121 5.58 -5.32 1.53
N VAL A 122 5.50 -5.12 2.85
CA VAL A 122 5.41 -3.78 3.45
C VAL A 122 6.71 -2.99 3.26
N PHE A 123 7.87 -3.64 3.38
CA PHE A 123 9.15 -3.00 3.08
C PHE A 123 9.25 -2.52 1.62
N SER A 124 8.88 -3.38 0.66
CA SER A 124 8.90 -3.03 -0.77
C SER A 124 7.86 -1.96 -1.13
N ASP A 125 6.68 -1.96 -0.48
CA ASP A 125 5.71 -0.87 -0.61
C ASP A 125 6.33 0.46 -0.21
N SER A 126 6.99 0.53 0.95
CA SER A 126 7.53 1.79 1.49
C SER A 126 8.52 2.48 0.54
N GLY A 127 9.40 1.71 -0.12
CA GLY A 127 10.35 2.25 -1.08
C GLY A 127 9.68 2.81 -2.33
N LEU A 128 8.65 2.12 -2.84
CA LEU A 128 7.86 2.59 -3.99
C LEU A 128 7.09 3.86 -3.64
N ILE A 129 6.44 3.91 -2.47
CA ILE A 129 5.65 5.06 -2.01
C ILE A 129 6.52 6.31 -1.87
N VAL A 130 7.69 6.22 -1.23
CA VAL A 130 8.59 7.37 -1.05
C VAL A 130 9.07 7.88 -2.40
N ARG A 131 9.45 6.98 -3.32
CA ARG A 131 9.86 7.36 -4.67
C ARG A 131 8.72 8.06 -5.40
N ASP A 132 7.51 7.53 -5.32
CA ASP A 132 6.35 8.07 -6.01
C ASP A 132 5.92 9.41 -5.43
N VAL A 133 6.01 9.63 -4.12
CA VAL A 133 5.81 10.95 -3.49
C VAL A 133 6.77 11.97 -4.06
N ILE A 134 8.07 11.66 -4.09
CA ILE A 134 9.11 12.58 -4.58
C ILE A 134 8.92 12.85 -6.07
N VAL A 135 8.73 11.80 -6.87
CA VAL A 135 8.53 11.92 -8.33
C VAL A 135 7.28 12.70 -8.62
N ASN A 136 6.13 12.37 -8.02
CA ASN A 136 4.87 13.09 -8.24
C ASN A 136 4.96 14.55 -7.78
N ALA A 137 5.58 14.84 -6.64
CA ALA A 137 5.76 16.21 -6.17
C ALA A 137 6.64 17.01 -7.14
N ALA A 138 7.77 16.45 -7.56
CA ALA A 138 8.71 17.09 -8.47
C ALA A 138 8.10 17.29 -9.86
N THR A 139 7.47 16.27 -10.45
CA THR A 139 6.85 16.38 -11.78
C THR A 139 5.66 17.34 -11.77
N SER A 140 4.84 17.33 -10.71
CA SER A 140 3.70 18.27 -10.58
C SER A 140 4.20 19.71 -10.44
N LEU A 141 5.21 19.93 -9.60
CA LEU A 141 5.80 21.26 -9.43
C LEU A 141 6.46 21.75 -10.72
N LEU A 142 7.22 20.91 -11.41
CA LEU A 142 7.80 21.23 -12.71
C LEU A 142 6.72 21.49 -13.76
N GLY A 143 5.62 20.74 -13.74
CA GLY A 143 4.47 20.94 -14.61
C GLY A 143 3.82 22.31 -14.39
N VAL A 144 3.53 22.65 -13.14
CA VAL A 144 2.98 23.95 -12.73
C VAL A 144 3.91 25.10 -13.13
N LEU A 145 5.20 25.00 -12.80
CA LEU A 145 6.19 26.01 -13.19
C LEU A 145 6.32 26.13 -14.70
N GLY A 146 6.25 25.01 -15.43
CA GLY A 146 6.25 24.99 -16.89
C GLY A 146 5.02 25.67 -17.48
N LEU A 147 3.84 25.44 -16.92
CA LEU A 147 2.60 26.12 -17.32
C LEU A 147 2.67 27.63 -17.04
N PHE A 148 3.16 28.03 -15.87
CA PHE A 148 3.38 29.43 -15.54
C PHE A 148 4.40 30.10 -16.46
N TRP A 149 5.49 29.40 -16.76
CA TRP A 149 6.48 29.89 -17.71
C TRP A 149 5.87 30.04 -19.10
N LEU A 150 5.04 29.10 -19.55
CA LEU A 150 4.37 29.20 -20.84
C LEU A 150 3.35 30.34 -20.88
N ALA A 151 2.63 30.55 -19.79
CA ALA A 151 1.59 31.58 -19.65
C ALA A 151 2.15 33.00 -19.59
N TYR A 152 3.26 33.21 -18.87
CA TYR A 152 3.80 34.56 -18.62
C TYR A 152 5.20 34.81 -19.22
N ARG A 153 5.88 33.77 -19.70
CA ARG A 153 7.23 33.80 -20.31
C ARG A 153 8.30 34.55 -19.50
N ARG A 154 8.16 34.55 -18.17
CA ARG A 154 9.03 35.30 -17.26
C ARG A 154 9.48 34.46 -16.08
N THR A 155 10.79 34.28 -15.97
CA THR A 155 11.43 33.43 -14.93
C THR A 155 11.26 33.97 -13.52
N SER A 156 11.18 35.30 -13.33
CA SER A 156 10.98 35.87 -11.98
C SER A 156 9.61 35.50 -11.38
N LEU A 157 8.61 35.20 -12.21
CA LEU A 157 7.30 34.74 -11.75
C LEU A 157 7.34 33.28 -11.29
N LEU A 158 8.28 32.49 -11.80
CA LEU A 158 8.50 31.13 -11.30
C LEU A 158 8.93 31.15 -9.85
N LEU A 159 9.79 32.09 -9.46
CA LEU A 159 10.16 32.28 -8.05
C LEU A 159 8.96 32.72 -7.21
N LEU A 160 8.14 33.64 -7.73
CA LEU A 160 6.93 34.12 -7.04
C LEU A 160 5.93 32.99 -6.73
N VAL A 161 5.82 32.00 -7.60
CA VAL A 161 4.94 30.83 -7.43
C VAL A 161 5.61 29.74 -6.59
N PHE A 162 6.87 29.43 -6.90
CA PHE A 162 7.63 28.38 -6.23
C PHE A 162 7.81 28.64 -4.74
N THR A 163 8.17 29.87 -4.34
CA THR A 163 8.55 30.14 -2.95
C THR A 163 7.39 29.96 -1.96
N PRO A 164 6.18 30.52 -2.18
CA PRO A 164 5.04 30.28 -1.29
C PRO A 164 4.61 28.82 -1.26
N LEU A 165 4.62 28.14 -2.40
CA LEU A 165 4.27 26.71 -2.49
C LEU A 165 5.26 25.83 -1.75
N ALA A 166 6.56 26.01 -1.99
CA ALA A 166 7.61 25.27 -1.31
C ALA A 166 7.56 25.51 0.21
N CYS A 167 7.30 26.74 0.65
CA CYS A 167 7.13 27.07 2.06
C CYS A 167 5.90 26.38 2.66
N GLY A 168 4.73 26.48 2.01
CA GLY A 168 3.51 25.81 2.46
C GLY A 168 3.67 24.29 2.52
N LEU A 169 4.30 23.69 1.51
CA LEU A 169 4.55 22.26 1.45
C LEU A 169 5.54 21.80 2.54
N ALA A 170 6.61 22.56 2.77
CA ALA A 170 7.57 22.27 3.84
C ALA A 170 6.92 22.33 5.23
N ILE A 171 6.09 23.36 5.50
CA ILE A 171 5.34 23.46 6.75
C ILE A 171 4.37 22.29 6.89
N THR A 172 3.69 21.91 5.80
CA THR A 172 2.73 20.80 5.79
C THR A 172 3.39 19.47 6.12
N PHE A 173 4.51 19.14 5.48
CA PHE A 173 5.23 17.90 5.78
C PHE A 173 5.92 17.94 7.14
N GLY A 174 6.38 19.11 7.59
CA GLY A 174 6.84 19.31 8.97
C GLY A 174 5.74 19.02 9.99
N PHE A 175 4.52 19.53 9.75
CA PHE A 175 3.34 19.21 10.56
C PHE A 175 2.99 17.73 10.49
N ALA A 176 2.97 17.12 9.30
CA ALA A 176 2.65 15.70 9.12
C ALA A 176 3.63 14.78 9.87
N ALA A 177 4.93 15.13 9.86
CA ALA A 177 5.95 14.42 10.62
C ALA A 177 5.69 14.46 12.13
N LEU A 178 5.18 15.57 12.66
CA LEU A 178 4.86 15.73 14.08
C LEU A 178 3.50 15.11 14.47
N ALA A 179 2.50 15.22 13.60
CA ALA A 179 1.12 14.81 13.89
C ALA A 179 0.88 13.32 13.65
N VAL A 180 1.53 12.73 12.64
CA VAL A 180 1.25 11.36 12.19
C VAL A 180 2.50 10.46 12.28
N GLY A 181 3.69 11.00 12.02
CA GLY A 181 4.97 10.29 12.09
C GLY A 181 5.20 9.31 10.92
N VAL A 182 4.24 8.44 10.61
CA VAL A 182 4.33 7.44 9.53
C VAL A 182 3.21 7.66 8.51
N LEU A 183 3.61 7.94 7.26
CA LEU A 183 2.68 8.09 6.15
C LEU A 183 2.18 6.72 5.65
N ALA A 184 0.87 6.55 5.56
CA ALA A 184 0.27 5.38 4.90
C ALA A 184 0.50 5.43 3.38
N SER A 185 0.47 4.26 2.73
CA SER A 185 0.60 4.12 1.26
C SER A 185 -0.41 4.95 0.47
N THR A 186 -1.61 5.13 1.02
CA THR A 186 -2.69 5.93 0.44
C THR A 186 -2.38 7.42 0.38
N THR A 187 -1.37 7.90 1.12
CA THR A 187 -0.98 9.32 1.16
C THR A 187 0.05 9.71 0.11
N ALA A 188 0.48 8.79 -0.77
CA ALA A 188 1.50 9.04 -1.79
C ALA A 188 1.18 10.23 -2.71
N GLY A 189 -0.10 10.51 -2.96
CA GLY A 189 -0.56 11.61 -3.83
C GLY A 189 -0.68 12.97 -3.15
N VAL A 190 -0.52 13.07 -1.81
CA VAL A 190 -0.79 14.29 -1.05
C VAL A 190 0.07 15.47 -1.51
N ALA A 191 1.35 15.24 -1.79
CA ALA A 191 2.26 16.30 -2.23
C ALA A 191 1.80 16.94 -3.54
N ALA A 192 1.47 16.12 -4.53
CA ALA A 192 1.02 16.58 -5.85
C ALA A 192 -0.33 17.30 -5.77
N LEU A 193 -1.26 16.78 -4.96
CA LEU A 193 -2.56 17.43 -4.71
C LEU A 193 -2.38 18.82 -4.08
N LEU A 194 -1.49 18.96 -3.09
CA LEU A 194 -1.21 20.24 -2.46
C LEU A 194 -0.52 21.22 -3.41
N VAL A 195 0.37 20.76 -4.28
CA VAL A 195 1.00 21.60 -5.32
C VAL A 195 -0.07 22.16 -6.26
N GLY A 196 -1.00 21.33 -6.73
CA GLY A 196 -2.07 21.77 -7.63
C GLY A 196 -3.06 22.72 -6.94
N LEU A 197 -3.61 22.31 -5.80
CA LEU A 197 -4.63 23.09 -5.08
C LEU A 197 -4.07 24.37 -4.44
N GLY A 198 -2.80 24.37 -4.04
CA GLY A 198 -2.15 25.52 -3.42
C GLY A 198 -1.78 26.62 -4.43
N ASP A 199 -1.49 26.24 -5.68
CA ASP A 199 -1.08 27.17 -6.74
C ASP A 199 -2.23 28.07 -7.20
N ASP A 200 -3.46 27.54 -7.20
CA ASP A 200 -4.67 28.28 -7.56
C ASP A 200 -4.78 29.62 -6.79
N PHE A 201 -4.35 29.65 -5.53
CA PHE A 201 -4.35 30.85 -4.71
C PHE A 201 -3.40 31.92 -5.25
N VAL A 202 -2.20 31.52 -5.71
CA VAL A 202 -1.22 32.41 -6.32
C VAL A 202 -1.76 32.92 -7.65
N ILE A 203 -2.32 32.05 -8.49
CA ILE A 203 -2.90 32.41 -9.80
C ILE A 203 -3.95 33.51 -9.63
N VAL A 204 -4.91 33.31 -8.71
CA VAL A 204 -6.03 34.25 -8.53
C VAL A 204 -5.56 35.59 -7.93
N LEU A 205 -4.70 35.56 -6.91
CA LEU A 205 -4.17 36.78 -6.27
C LEU A 205 -3.24 37.56 -7.20
N TYR A 206 -2.28 36.89 -7.83
CA TYR A 206 -1.37 37.51 -8.77
C TYR A 206 -2.10 37.99 -10.02
N GLY A 207 -3.08 37.22 -10.52
CA GLY A 207 -3.94 37.61 -11.63
C GLY A 207 -4.70 38.91 -11.35
N ARG A 208 -5.19 39.11 -10.12
CA ARG A 208 -5.81 40.38 -9.72
C ARG A 208 -4.82 41.53 -9.74
N TYR A 209 -3.64 41.36 -9.15
CA TYR A 209 -2.58 42.37 -9.19
C TYR A 209 -2.22 42.74 -10.63
N LEU A 210 -2.01 41.74 -11.48
CA LEU A 210 -1.66 41.91 -12.88
C LEU A 210 -2.76 42.67 -13.64
N HIS A 211 -4.02 42.34 -13.39
CA HIS A 211 -5.16 43.02 -14.01
C HIS A 211 -5.20 44.51 -13.68
N GLU A 212 -4.98 44.89 -12.41
CA GLU A 212 -4.92 46.30 -12.02
C GLU A 212 -3.69 47.02 -12.60
N ARG A 213 -2.53 46.36 -12.63
CA ARG A 213 -1.32 46.92 -13.25
C ARG A 213 -1.50 47.16 -14.75
N GLN A 214 -2.19 46.26 -15.46
CA GLN A 214 -2.51 46.43 -16.87
C GLN A 214 -3.50 47.58 -17.13
N ARG A 215 -4.32 47.95 -16.13
CA ARG A 215 -5.20 49.13 -16.18
C ARG A 215 -4.48 50.44 -15.85
N GLY A 216 -3.18 50.40 -15.56
CA GLY A 216 -2.38 51.57 -15.23
C GLY A 216 -2.47 52.01 -13.76
N VAL A 217 -3.00 51.16 -12.87
CA VAL A 217 -3.08 51.46 -11.43
C VAL A 217 -1.68 51.45 -10.80
N ALA A 218 -1.45 52.39 -9.88
CA ALA A 218 -0.19 52.49 -9.14
C ALA A 218 0.09 51.21 -8.34
N HIS A 219 1.36 50.85 -8.18
CA HIS A 219 1.77 49.58 -7.57
C HIS A 219 1.18 49.36 -6.17
N GLU A 220 1.22 50.38 -5.31
CA GLU A 220 0.68 50.29 -3.95
C GLU A 220 -0.84 50.02 -3.94
N GLU A 221 -1.57 50.66 -4.84
CA GLU A 221 -3.02 50.49 -4.94
C GLU A 221 -3.40 49.14 -5.57
N ALA A 222 -2.62 48.68 -6.56
CA ALA A 222 -2.73 47.32 -7.10
C ALA A 222 -2.47 46.25 -6.03
N LEU A 223 -1.46 46.45 -5.16
CA LEU A 223 -1.19 45.56 -4.02
C LEU A 223 -2.36 45.54 -3.02
N ARG A 224 -2.89 46.71 -2.66
CA ARG A 224 -4.07 46.82 -1.77
C ARG A 224 -5.30 46.11 -2.35
N SER A 225 -5.46 46.11 -3.67
CA SER A 225 -6.56 45.43 -4.36
C SER A 225 -6.57 43.90 -4.14
N MET A 226 -5.39 43.29 -3.95
CA MET A 226 -5.29 41.85 -3.69
C MET A 226 -5.95 41.49 -2.36
N GLY A 227 -5.74 42.29 -1.32
CA GLY A 227 -6.30 42.09 0.03
C GLY A 227 -7.80 42.35 0.15
N GLY A 228 -8.45 42.84 -0.91
CA GLY A 228 -9.86 43.20 -0.92
C GLY A 228 -10.82 42.01 -1.11
N ALA A 229 -11.70 42.12 -2.11
CA ALA A 229 -12.67 41.05 -2.43
C ALA A 229 -12.00 39.75 -2.91
N THR A 230 -10.88 39.86 -3.62
CA THR A 230 -10.15 38.70 -4.15
C THR A 230 -9.58 37.83 -3.04
N ALA A 231 -8.86 38.40 -2.07
CA ALA A 231 -8.37 37.63 -0.92
C ALA A 231 -9.51 36.96 -0.14
N ARG A 232 -10.65 37.65 0.06
CA ARG A 232 -11.82 37.04 0.71
C ARG A 232 -12.37 35.84 -0.07
N GLY A 233 -12.44 35.94 -1.40
CA GLY A 233 -12.84 34.83 -2.26
C GLY A 233 -11.86 33.65 -2.19
N VAL A 234 -10.56 33.92 -2.22
CA VAL A 234 -9.50 32.91 -2.09
C VAL A 234 -9.54 32.22 -0.73
N MET A 235 -9.71 32.98 0.36
CA MET A 235 -9.85 32.43 1.71
C MET A 235 -11.07 31.52 1.84
N LEU A 236 -12.22 31.95 1.31
CA LEU A 236 -13.44 31.14 1.33
C LEU A 236 -13.28 29.84 0.51
N GLY A 237 -12.65 29.93 -0.66
CA GLY A 237 -12.31 28.76 -1.47
C GLY A 237 -11.38 27.78 -0.76
N ALA A 238 -10.31 28.29 -0.12
CA ALA A 238 -9.39 27.48 0.67
C ALA A 238 -10.07 26.79 1.86
N VAL A 239 -10.92 27.51 2.61
CA VAL A 239 -11.64 26.95 3.77
C VAL A 239 -12.63 25.87 3.34
N THR A 240 -13.40 26.09 2.28
CA THR A 240 -14.34 25.08 1.76
C THR A 240 -13.64 23.85 1.20
N THR A 241 -12.48 24.04 0.55
CA THR A 241 -11.65 22.93 0.07
C THR A 241 -11.06 22.15 1.25
N ALA A 242 -10.49 22.83 2.24
CA ALA A 242 -9.97 22.20 3.45
C ALA A 242 -11.06 21.43 4.22
N ALA A 243 -12.26 22.00 4.33
CA ALA A 243 -13.40 21.34 4.97
C ALA A 243 -13.79 20.02 4.28
N THR A 244 -13.65 19.93 2.95
CA THR A 244 -13.91 18.70 2.20
C THR A 244 -12.92 17.60 2.59
N PHE A 245 -11.64 17.92 2.75
CA PHE A 245 -10.65 16.95 3.21
C PHE A 245 -10.79 16.62 4.70
N PHE A 246 -11.16 17.59 5.54
CA PHE A 246 -11.46 17.32 6.94
C PHE A 246 -12.69 16.42 7.14
N ALA A 247 -13.59 16.29 6.16
CA ALA A 247 -14.64 15.28 6.22
C ALA A 247 -14.08 13.85 6.34
N PHE A 248 -12.88 13.57 5.81
CA PHE A 248 -12.23 12.27 5.99
C PHE A 248 -11.77 12.01 7.42
N LEU A 249 -11.74 13.00 8.31
CA LEU A 249 -11.48 12.75 9.73
C LEU A 249 -12.59 11.95 10.42
N THR A 250 -13.74 11.79 9.76
CA THR A 250 -14.87 10.99 10.26
C THR A 250 -14.79 9.49 9.91
N THR A 251 -13.80 9.08 9.10
CA THR A 251 -13.63 7.68 8.70
C THR A 251 -12.71 6.91 9.64
N ASP A 252 -13.01 5.63 9.87
CA ASP A 252 -12.14 4.70 10.60
C ASP A 252 -10.97 4.22 9.74
N PHE A 253 -10.99 4.46 8.43
CA PHE A 253 -9.92 4.06 7.54
C PHE A 253 -8.72 5.01 7.68
N THR A 254 -7.70 4.57 8.43
CA THR A 254 -6.52 5.36 8.82
C THR A 254 -5.86 6.08 7.64
N GLY A 255 -5.77 5.43 6.48
CA GLY A 255 -5.16 6.02 5.29
C GLY A 255 -5.89 7.26 4.76
N LEU A 256 -7.23 7.27 4.82
CA LEU A 256 -8.06 8.41 4.42
C LEU A 256 -8.09 9.47 5.51
N TRP A 257 -8.12 9.05 6.79
CA TRP A 257 -8.04 9.95 7.93
C TRP A 257 -6.75 10.79 7.89
N GLN A 258 -5.59 10.15 7.69
CA GLN A 258 -4.30 10.82 7.56
C GLN A 258 -4.27 11.78 6.35
N MET A 259 -4.80 11.33 5.21
CA MET A 259 -4.90 12.17 4.00
C MET A 259 -5.75 13.42 4.25
N GLY A 260 -6.89 13.27 4.91
CA GLY A 260 -7.77 14.36 5.28
C GLY A 260 -7.10 15.38 6.19
N LEU A 261 -6.39 14.91 7.22
CA LEU A 261 -5.65 15.76 8.13
C LEU A 261 -4.55 16.54 7.41
N ILE A 262 -3.71 15.87 6.62
CA ILE A 262 -2.53 16.47 5.99
C ILE A 262 -2.94 17.42 4.86
N ILE A 263 -3.86 17.03 3.99
CA ILE A 263 -4.31 17.90 2.89
C ILE A 263 -5.10 19.08 3.44
N GLY A 264 -6.02 18.84 4.38
CA GLY A 264 -6.87 19.88 4.95
C GLY A 264 -6.05 20.98 5.63
N THR A 265 -5.09 20.62 6.49
CA THR A 265 -4.19 21.60 7.11
C THR A 265 -3.20 22.19 6.11
N GLY A 266 -2.72 21.38 5.16
CA GLY A 266 -1.78 21.82 4.14
C GLY A 266 -2.33 22.92 3.23
N ILE A 267 -3.60 22.82 2.84
CA ILE A 267 -4.30 23.88 2.09
C ILE A 267 -4.28 25.20 2.88
N LEU A 268 -4.51 25.15 4.19
CA LEU A 268 -4.51 26.34 5.04
C LEU A 268 -3.09 26.92 5.20
N PHE A 269 -2.06 26.08 5.28
CA PHE A 269 -0.67 26.53 5.30
C PHE A 269 -0.25 27.14 3.96
N CYS A 270 -0.65 26.55 2.83
CA CYS A 270 -0.46 27.13 1.50
C CYS A 270 -1.16 28.48 1.38
N LEU A 271 -2.42 28.59 1.81
CA LEU A 271 -3.16 29.86 1.85
C LEU A 271 -2.39 30.92 2.65
N LEU A 272 -1.94 30.59 3.86
CA LEU A 272 -1.20 31.52 4.71
C LEU A 272 0.12 31.95 4.06
N ALA A 273 0.88 30.99 3.50
CA ALA A 273 2.11 31.26 2.79
C ALA A 273 1.87 32.20 1.60
N VAL A 274 0.81 31.98 0.82
CA VAL A 274 0.46 32.81 -0.34
C VAL A 274 0.06 34.23 0.09
N LEU A 275 -0.83 34.36 1.09
CA LEU A 275 -1.31 35.67 1.56
C LEU A 275 -0.19 36.55 2.14
N VAL A 276 0.85 35.93 2.70
CA VAL A 276 1.99 36.66 3.29
C VAL A 276 3.12 36.87 2.28
N LEU A 277 3.56 35.79 1.62
CA LEU A 277 4.76 35.82 0.78
C LEU A 277 4.51 36.47 -0.58
N VAL A 278 3.35 36.28 -1.21
CA VAL A 278 3.10 36.87 -2.55
C VAL A 278 3.15 38.40 -2.51
N PRO A 279 2.41 39.10 -1.62
CA PRO A 279 2.51 40.56 -1.55
C PRO A 279 3.92 41.04 -1.16
N ALA A 280 4.59 40.34 -0.24
CA ALA A 280 5.94 40.70 0.20
C ALA A 280 6.97 40.58 -0.94
N MET A 281 6.91 39.50 -1.72
CA MET A 281 7.80 39.28 -2.86
C MET A 281 7.54 40.27 -4.01
N ILE A 282 6.27 40.59 -4.28
CA ILE A 282 5.91 41.60 -5.28
C ILE A 282 6.44 42.98 -4.86
N GLY A 283 6.21 43.39 -3.60
CA GLY A 283 6.72 44.65 -3.06
C GLY A 283 8.25 44.73 -3.07
N TRP A 284 8.93 43.63 -2.71
CA TRP A 284 10.39 43.55 -2.75
C TRP A 284 10.94 43.68 -4.18
N SER A 285 10.32 43.00 -5.14
CA SER A 285 10.69 43.08 -6.56
C SER A 285 10.56 44.50 -7.11
N GLU A 286 9.49 45.22 -6.78
CA GLU A 286 9.29 46.60 -7.25
C GLU A 286 10.34 47.57 -6.66
N ALA A 287 10.64 47.44 -5.37
CA ALA A 287 11.64 48.27 -4.70
C ALA A 287 13.04 48.15 -5.32
N HIS A 288 13.40 46.95 -5.79
CA HIS A 288 14.72 46.66 -6.39
C HIS A 288 14.74 46.83 -7.92
N HIS A 289 13.59 46.80 -8.59
CA HIS A 289 13.47 46.93 -10.04
C HIS A 289 12.64 48.15 -10.45
N ARG A 290 13.13 49.34 -10.08
CA ARG A 290 12.55 50.68 -10.17
C ARG A 290 12.18 51.21 -11.58
N LYS A 291 12.09 50.35 -12.61
CA LYS A 291 11.83 50.73 -14.03
C LYS A 291 10.90 49.75 -14.77
N ARG A 292 9.93 49.13 -14.10
CA ARG A 292 8.97 48.23 -14.79
C ARG A 292 7.58 48.84 -14.83
N ASP A 293 7.34 49.66 -15.84
CA ASP A 293 6.03 50.30 -16.08
C ASP A 293 4.97 49.30 -16.57
N ARG A 294 5.36 48.10 -17.02
CA ARG A 294 4.42 47.08 -17.53
C ARG A 294 4.83 45.68 -17.10
N GLU A 295 3.91 45.02 -16.40
CA GLU A 295 3.98 43.57 -16.18
C GLU A 295 3.68 42.83 -17.49
N PRO A 296 4.29 41.65 -17.74
CA PRO A 296 4.08 40.91 -18.98
C PRO A 296 2.60 40.53 -19.15
N PRO A 297 2.06 40.64 -20.37
CA PRO A 297 0.70 40.19 -20.64
C PRO A 297 0.61 38.66 -20.50
N LEU A 298 -0.57 38.17 -20.18
CA LEU A 298 -0.86 36.74 -20.25
C LEU A 298 -0.82 36.33 -21.74
N HIS A 299 0.11 35.43 -22.08
CA HIS A 299 0.33 34.99 -23.46
C HIS A 299 -0.49 33.76 -23.85
N LEU A 300 -1.09 33.07 -22.87
CA LEU A 300 -1.98 31.95 -23.14
C LEU A 300 -3.30 32.50 -23.73
N PHE A 301 -3.52 32.25 -25.03
CA PHE A 301 -4.80 32.53 -25.66
C PHE A 301 -5.91 31.73 -24.96
N ALA A 302 -7.15 32.25 -24.94
CA ALA A 302 -8.31 31.58 -24.37
C ALA A 302 -8.69 30.26 -25.07
N PHE A 303 -7.81 29.65 -25.88
CA PHE A 303 -8.00 28.41 -26.63
C PHE A 303 -9.36 28.32 -27.35
N GLY A 304 -9.88 29.46 -27.84
CA GLY A 304 -11.18 29.51 -28.49
C GLY A 304 -12.41 29.36 -27.57
N ILE A 305 -12.25 29.39 -26.24
CA ILE A 305 -13.36 29.39 -25.24
C ILE A 305 -14.39 30.49 -25.54
N GLU A 306 -13.97 31.61 -26.14
CA GLU A 306 -14.86 32.67 -26.60
C GLU A 306 -15.92 32.20 -27.61
N HIS A 307 -15.59 31.21 -28.46
CA HIS A 307 -16.56 30.62 -29.39
C HIS A 307 -17.58 29.77 -28.64
N LEU A 308 -17.13 29.00 -27.65
CA LEU A 308 -17.99 28.18 -26.82
C LEU A 308 -18.94 29.05 -25.97
N ALA A 309 -18.41 30.13 -25.38
CA ALA A 309 -19.20 31.09 -24.61
C ALA A 309 -20.27 31.76 -25.50
N ARG A 310 -19.88 32.24 -26.69
CA ARG A 310 -20.84 32.82 -27.65
C ARG A 310 -21.90 31.81 -28.08
N PHE A 311 -21.53 30.55 -28.31
CA PHE A 311 -22.47 29.49 -28.64
C PHE A 311 -23.46 29.23 -27.50
N ALA A 312 -22.97 29.10 -26.28
CA ALA A 312 -23.78 28.88 -25.09
C ALA A 312 -24.78 30.03 -24.84
N LEU A 313 -24.32 31.28 -25.02
CA LEU A 313 -25.17 32.48 -24.89
C LEU A 313 -26.19 32.62 -26.02
N ARG A 314 -25.87 32.14 -27.23
CA ARG A 314 -26.77 32.20 -28.38
C ARG A 314 -27.90 31.17 -28.27
N TRP A 315 -27.67 30.02 -27.63
CA TRP A 315 -28.66 28.94 -27.53
C TRP A 315 -28.82 28.35 -26.10
N PRO A 316 -29.14 29.17 -25.08
CA PRO A 316 -29.07 28.77 -23.67
C PRO A 316 -30.00 27.60 -23.32
N ARG A 317 -31.23 27.58 -23.85
CA ARG A 317 -32.19 26.49 -23.61
C ARG A 317 -31.71 25.17 -24.17
N THR A 318 -31.08 25.17 -25.35
CA THR A 318 -30.54 23.95 -25.93
C THR A 318 -29.34 23.44 -25.16
N VAL A 319 -28.45 24.33 -24.71
CA VAL A 319 -27.29 23.95 -23.91
C VAL A 319 -27.73 23.34 -22.59
N LEU A 320 -28.68 23.96 -21.89
CA LEU A 320 -29.25 23.42 -20.66
C LEU A 320 -29.98 22.10 -20.90
N GLY A 321 -30.77 21.99 -21.98
CA GLY A 321 -31.48 20.76 -22.34
C GLY A 321 -30.53 19.60 -22.67
N VAL A 322 -29.46 19.86 -23.43
CA VAL A 322 -28.42 18.87 -23.76
C VAL A 322 -27.65 18.47 -22.50
N ALA A 323 -27.25 19.43 -21.65
CA ALA A 323 -26.57 19.14 -20.39
C ALA A 323 -27.44 18.27 -19.45
N LEU A 324 -28.75 18.56 -19.39
CA LEU A 324 -29.71 17.74 -18.65
C LEU A 324 -29.83 16.34 -19.25
N ALA A 325 -29.96 16.24 -20.58
CA ALA A 325 -30.06 14.95 -21.27
C ALA A 325 -28.81 14.08 -21.04
N ILE A 326 -27.60 14.66 -21.11
CA ILE A 326 -26.34 13.97 -20.82
C ILE A 326 -26.31 13.51 -19.36
N THR A 327 -26.70 14.37 -18.42
CA THR A 327 -26.76 14.03 -16.99
C THR A 327 -27.74 12.88 -16.74
N LEU A 328 -28.92 12.91 -17.35
CA LEU A 328 -29.91 11.83 -17.24
C LEU A 328 -29.41 10.52 -17.87
N ALA A 329 -28.76 10.59 -19.03
CA ALA A 329 -28.16 9.41 -19.66
C ALA A 329 -27.07 8.78 -18.79
N ALA A 330 -26.24 9.60 -18.13
CA ALA A 330 -25.23 9.14 -17.17
C ALA A 330 -25.86 8.49 -15.93
N LEU A 331 -26.96 9.05 -15.41
CA LEU A 331 -27.75 8.46 -14.32
C LEU A 331 -28.32 7.09 -14.70
N VAL A 332 -28.81 6.92 -15.93
CA VAL A 332 -29.29 5.62 -16.43
C VAL A 332 -28.15 4.60 -16.54
N ALA A 333 -26.92 5.04 -16.82
CA ALA A 333 -25.75 4.17 -16.88
C ALA A 333 -25.18 3.81 -15.49
N LEU A 334 -25.51 4.56 -14.44
CA LEU A 334 -24.98 4.41 -13.07
C LEU A 334 -25.10 2.97 -12.51
N PRO A 335 -26.19 2.21 -12.70
CA PRO A 335 -26.31 0.85 -12.18
C PRO A 335 -25.31 -0.16 -12.77
N ARG A 336 -24.60 0.20 -13.85
CA ARG A 336 -23.56 -0.66 -14.45
C ARG A 336 -22.23 -0.59 -13.70
N LEU A 337 -22.07 0.37 -12.77
CA LEU A 337 -20.87 0.51 -11.96
C LEU A 337 -20.78 -0.65 -10.96
N LYS A 338 -19.70 -1.43 -11.03
CA LYS A 338 -19.40 -2.52 -10.08
C LYS A 338 -18.37 -2.04 -9.07
N PHE A 339 -18.57 -2.42 -7.81
CA PHE A 339 -17.59 -2.19 -6.75
C PHE A 339 -16.54 -3.30 -6.80
N ASP A 340 -15.27 -2.93 -6.71
CA ASP A 340 -14.16 -3.89 -6.60
C ASP A 340 -13.71 -3.94 -5.13
N ASP A 341 -14.03 -5.05 -4.47
CA ASP A 341 -13.68 -5.29 -3.05
C ASP A 341 -12.22 -5.73 -2.87
N ASN A 342 -11.45 -5.88 -3.95
CA ASN A 342 -10.09 -6.40 -3.86
C ASN A 342 -9.08 -5.30 -3.44
N VAL A 343 -8.78 -5.25 -2.14
CA VAL A 343 -7.78 -4.34 -1.58
C VAL A 343 -6.38 -4.60 -2.13
N GLU A 344 -6.05 -5.82 -2.56
CA GLU A 344 -4.76 -6.11 -3.19
C GLU A 344 -4.60 -5.42 -4.54
N ALA A 345 -5.70 -5.18 -5.26
CA ALA A 345 -5.68 -4.45 -6.53
C ALA A 345 -5.29 -2.97 -6.37
N LEU A 346 -5.35 -2.41 -5.15
CA LEU A 346 -4.87 -1.06 -4.85
C LEU A 346 -3.35 -0.98 -4.71
N ARG A 347 -2.64 -2.12 -4.69
CA ARG A 347 -1.18 -2.16 -4.55
C ARG A 347 -0.50 -1.90 -5.89
N PRO A 348 0.72 -1.32 -5.90
CA PRO A 348 1.45 -1.07 -7.14
C PRO A 348 1.71 -2.36 -7.92
N PRO A 349 1.38 -2.42 -9.23
CA PRO A 349 1.74 -3.55 -10.07
C PRO A 349 3.27 -3.60 -10.17
N GLY A 350 3.88 -4.71 -9.74
CA GLY A 350 5.34 -4.88 -9.71
C GLY A 350 5.98 -4.80 -8.33
N ASN A 351 5.20 -4.74 -7.23
CA ASN A 351 5.76 -4.96 -5.90
C ASN A 351 6.43 -6.36 -5.84
N ARG A 352 7.77 -6.37 -5.65
CA ARG A 352 8.58 -7.60 -5.60
C ARG A 352 8.16 -8.56 -4.49
N GLY A 353 7.72 -8.07 -3.34
CA GLY A 353 7.23 -8.91 -2.25
C GLY A 353 5.91 -9.59 -2.58
N VAL A 354 5.03 -8.92 -3.34
CA VAL A 354 3.76 -9.50 -3.82
C VAL A 354 4.03 -10.55 -4.89
N LEU A 355 4.87 -10.23 -5.88
CA LEU A 355 5.27 -11.19 -6.92
C LEU A 355 5.94 -12.43 -6.33
N ALA A 356 6.84 -12.25 -5.36
CA ALA A 356 7.46 -13.36 -4.65
C ALA A 356 6.42 -14.20 -3.88
N LEU A 357 5.41 -13.56 -3.27
CA LEU A 357 4.34 -14.29 -2.60
C LEU A 357 3.46 -15.05 -3.58
N GLU A 358 3.11 -14.48 -4.74
CA GLU A 358 2.37 -15.18 -5.80
C GLU A 358 3.15 -16.38 -6.36
N GLU A 359 4.46 -16.22 -6.56
CA GLU A 359 5.34 -17.31 -6.98
C GLU A 359 5.39 -18.43 -5.94
N ILE A 360 5.53 -18.09 -4.64
CA ILE A 360 5.44 -19.04 -3.54
C ILE A 360 4.07 -19.73 -3.53
N LYS A 361 2.96 -18.97 -3.66
CA LYS A 361 1.59 -19.51 -3.68
C LYS A 361 1.38 -20.49 -4.84
N SER A 362 1.88 -20.20 -6.04
CA SER A 362 1.73 -21.08 -7.20
C SER A 362 2.42 -22.44 -7.04
N HIS A 363 3.54 -22.50 -6.32
CA HIS A 363 4.34 -23.71 -6.15
C HIS A 363 4.07 -24.48 -4.84
N PHE A 364 3.64 -23.78 -3.79
CA PHE A 364 3.38 -24.35 -2.46
C PHE A 364 1.88 -24.39 -2.09
N GLY A 365 1.00 -23.98 -3.00
CA GLY A 365 -0.46 -24.04 -2.85
C GLY A 365 -1.07 -22.88 -2.06
N THR A 366 -2.38 -22.96 -1.80
CA THR A 366 -3.20 -21.89 -1.20
C THR A 366 -3.04 -21.75 0.31
N GLY A 367 -2.08 -22.44 0.93
CA GLY A 367 -1.87 -22.41 2.38
C GLY A 367 -1.58 -21.02 2.95
N PHE A 368 -1.18 -20.07 2.10
CA PHE A 368 -0.92 -18.69 2.47
C PHE A 368 -2.18 -17.80 2.52
N ASP A 369 -3.31 -18.27 1.98
CA ASP A 369 -4.62 -17.61 2.02
C ASP A 369 -5.60 -18.34 2.95
N SER A 370 -5.08 -19.03 3.97
CA SER A 370 -5.86 -19.83 4.90
C SER A 370 -6.78 -18.96 5.77
N MET A 371 -8.03 -19.37 5.91
CA MET A 371 -8.93 -18.85 6.92
C MET A 371 -8.65 -19.54 8.26
N SER A 372 -8.49 -18.75 9.33
CA SER A 372 -8.32 -19.28 10.70
C SER A 372 -9.64 -19.27 11.46
N LEU A 373 -10.00 -20.42 12.04
CA LEU A 373 -11.09 -20.53 13.01
C LEU A 373 -10.49 -20.71 14.40
N VAL A 374 -10.71 -19.74 15.29
CA VAL A 374 -10.29 -19.80 16.70
C VAL A 374 -11.49 -20.17 17.55
N LEU A 375 -11.35 -21.25 18.33
CA LEU A 375 -12.41 -21.75 19.22
C LEU A 375 -11.99 -21.51 20.67
N GLU A 376 -12.86 -20.85 21.43
CA GLU A 376 -12.64 -20.52 22.83
C GLU A 376 -13.74 -21.16 23.69
N ALA A 377 -13.34 -21.86 24.76
CA ALA A 377 -14.24 -22.38 25.78
C ALA A 377 -13.55 -22.35 27.16
N PRO A 378 -14.32 -22.34 28.26
CA PRO A 378 -13.78 -22.30 29.63
C PRO A 378 -12.91 -23.51 29.98
N ASP A 379 -13.14 -24.63 29.31
CA ASP A 379 -12.51 -25.92 29.56
C ASP A 379 -12.01 -26.57 28.26
N LEU A 380 -10.95 -27.38 28.38
CA LEU A 380 -10.34 -28.06 27.24
C LEU A 380 -11.32 -29.02 26.54
N ASP A 381 -12.14 -29.73 27.30
CA ASP A 381 -13.13 -30.67 26.75
C ASP A 381 -14.17 -29.96 25.89
N GLY A 382 -14.63 -28.77 26.33
CA GLY A 382 -15.49 -27.88 25.55
C GLY A 382 -14.86 -27.44 24.22
N VAL A 383 -13.58 -27.02 24.24
CA VAL A 383 -12.86 -26.63 23.01
C VAL A 383 -12.73 -27.81 22.05
N LEU A 384 -12.36 -29.00 22.56
CA LEU A 384 -12.19 -30.20 21.74
C LEU A 384 -13.53 -30.67 21.13
N ALA A 385 -14.62 -30.63 21.89
CA ALA A 385 -15.95 -30.96 21.38
C ALA A 385 -16.41 -30.01 20.25
N LEU A 386 -16.10 -28.70 20.39
CA LEU A 386 -16.35 -27.72 19.33
C LEU A 386 -15.47 -27.95 18.11
N ALA A 387 -14.18 -28.26 18.31
CA ALA A 387 -13.24 -28.56 17.24
C ALA A 387 -13.63 -29.80 16.44
N ASP A 388 -14.10 -30.85 17.11
CA ASP A 388 -14.61 -32.07 16.46
C ASP A 388 -15.81 -31.76 15.55
N ARG A 389 -16.78 -30.98 16.06
CA ARG A 389 -17.94 -30.54 15.27
C ARG A 389 -17.53 -29.67 14.07
N ALA A 390 -16.64 -28.70 14.30
CA ALA A 390 -16.14 -27.83 13.24
C ALA A 390 -15.40 -28.63 12.15
N SER A 391 -14.65 -29.67 12.53
CA SER A 391 -13.92 -30.55 11.62
C SER A 391 -14.86 -31.38 10.73
N VAL A 392 -16.02 -31.82 11.25
CA VAL A 392 -17.04 -32.52 10.45
C VAL A 392 -17.60 -31.59 9.37
N VAL A 393 -18.06 -30.39 9.74
CA VAL A 393 -18.56 -29.39 8.79
C VAL A 393 -17.48 -28.99 7.79
N GLY A 394 -16.25 -28.83 8.26
CA GLY A 394 -15.09 -28.54 7.40
C GLY A 394 -14.89 -29.60 6.32
N ARG A 395 -14.99 -30.89 6.66
CA ARG A 395 -14.89 -31.99 5.67
C ARG A 395 -16.04 -32.00 4.68
N GLU A 396 -17.26 -31.69 5.10
CA GLU A 396 -18.40 -31.54 4.20
C GLU A 396 -18.18 -30.40 3.19
N LEU A 397 -17.62 -29.28 3.65
CA LEU A 397 -17.28 -28.14 2.78
C LEU A 397 -16.14 -28.48 1.80
N VAL A 398 -15.16 -29.29 2.21
CA VAL A 398 -14.13 -29.83 1.31
C VAL A 398 -14.74 -30.74 0.26
N ALA A 399 -15.62 -31.67 0.66
CA ALA A 399 -16.32 -32.56 -0.26
C ALA A 399 -17.21 -31.81 -1.26
N ALA A 400 -17.81 -30.69 -0.84
CA ALA A 400 -18.57 -29.79 -1.71
C ALA A 400 -17.69 -28.89 -2.60
N GLY A 401 -16.36 -29.01 -2.54
CA GLY A 401 -15.41 -28.20 -3.31
C GLY A 401 -15.33 -26.73 -2.88
N ARG A 402 -15.86 -26.38 -1.71
CA ARG A 402 -15.84 -25.00 -1.16
C ARG A 402 -14.56 -24.70 -0.38
N LEU A 403 -13.88 -25.72 0.12
CA LEU A 403 -12.57 -25.63 0.78
C LEU A 403 -11.57 -26.55 0.09
N GLY A 404 -10.32 -26.10 -0.05
CA GLY A 404 -9.22 -26.93 -0.58
C GLY A 404 -8.70 -27.97 0.42
N GLY A 405 -8.93 -27.74 1.72
CA GLY A 405 -8.53 -28.61 2.82
C GLY A 405 -8.88 -27.99 4.17
N VAL A 406 -8.87 -28.80 5.22
CA VAL A 406 -9.07 -28.36 6.61
C VAL A 406 -8.01 -29.02 7.46
N ASP A 407 -7.29 -28.21 8.24
CA ASP A 407 -6.26 -28.65 9.17
C ASP A 407 -6.63 -28.20 10.58
N ALA A 408 -6.66 -29.14 11.53
CA ALA A 408 -7.06 -28.92 12.91
C ALA A 408 -6.28 -29.87 13.82
N VAL A 409 -6.08 -29.55 15.10
CA VAL A 409 -5.38 -30.49 16.02
C VAL A 409 -6.11 -31.85 16.11
N THR A 410 -7.43 -31.84 15.92
CA THR A 410 -8.31 -33.03 15.80
C THR A 410 -8.18 -33.78 14.47
N SER A 411 -7.41 -33.29 13.49
CA SER A 411 -7.01 -34.09 12.32
C SER A 411 -5.92 -35.10 12.68
N ILE A 412 -5.09 -34.76 13.68
CA ILE A 412 -3.99 -35.59 14.19
C ILE A 412 -4.51 -36.57 15.25
N LEU A 413 -5.38 -36.10 16.15
CA LEU A 413 -5.96 -36.89 17.23
C LEU A 413 -7.41 -37.28 16.93
N PRO A 414 -7.81 -38.56 17.07
CA PRO A 414 -9.20 -38.97 16.85
C PRO A 414 -10.14 -38.27 17.85
N PRO A 415 -11.43 -38.06 17.52
CA PRO A 415 -12.40 -37.41 18.41
C PRO A 415 -12.41 -38.03 19.82
N VAL A 416 -12.56 -37.23 20.88
CA VAL A 416 -12.53 -37.71 22.27
C VAL A 416 -13.57 -38.80 22.52
N ALA A 417 -14.73 -38.72 21.84
CA ALA A 417 -15.79 -39.74 21.90
C ALA A 417 -15.37 -41.11 21.33
N SER A 418 -14.35 -41.16 20.47
CA SER A 418 -13.79 -42.39 19.89
C SER A 418 -12.52 -42.89 20.60
N GLN A 419 -12.01 -42.12 21.57
CA GLN A 419 -10.83 -42.48 22.39
C GLN A 419 -11.22 -43.25 23.67
N ARG A 420 -12.49 -43.22 24.05
CA ARG A 420 -13.06 -44.04 25.14
C ARG A 420 -13.59 -45.35 24.57
#